data_AF-X1A193-F1
#
_entry.id   AF-X1A193-F1
#
_cell.length_a   1.000
_cell.length_b   1.000
_cell.length_c   1.000
_cell.angle_alpha   90.00
_cell.angle_beta   90.00
_cell.angle_gamma   90.00
#
_symmetry.space_group_name_H-M   'P 1'
#
loop_
_entity.id
_entity.type
_entity.pdbx_description
1 polymer ?
#
loop_
_entity_poly.entity_id
_entity_poly.type
_entity_poly.pdbx_seq_one_letter_code
_entity_poly.pdbx_strand_id
1 'polypeptide(L)'
;VYIVGSILLLIISTVLISKTSKGHYLFCRIALGVPLLGKVLRQAFIVIFCKTMSTLLAAGVSVLEVFDILSTMTNNDIIKDAIVHARERIVGGSNISLGLAESGFFPNMVVKMIQVGEESGSLSKVLDRTANYYERKVDSMITTLMSLLEPIMIVTVGGVVLTVVLALYLPIFAMGGQG
;
A
#
# COMPACT_ATOMS: atom_id res chain seq x y z
N VAL A 1 -0.03 8.70 -32.81
CA VAL A 1 -1.49 8.84 -32.60
C VAL A 1 -2.11 7.57 -32.01
N TYR A 2 -1.91 6.38 -32.62
CA TYR A 2 -2.47 5.11 -32.12
C TYR A 2 -2.01 4.71 -30.70
N ILE A 3 -0.72 4.88 -30.38
CA ILE A 3 -0.17 4.57 -29.04
C ILE A 3 -0.82 5.44 -27.96
N VAL A 4 -0.91 6.75 -28.20
CA VAL A 4 -1.50 7.73 -27.27
C VAL A 4 -3.01 7.48 -27.10
N GLY A 5 -3.72 7.14 -28.18
CA GLY A 5 -5.14 6.78 -28.12
C GLY A 5 -5.41 5.49 -27.34
N SER A 6 -4.54 4.48 -27.49
CA SER A 6 -4.64 3.22 -26.74
C SER A 6 -4.42 3.41 -25.24
N ILE A 7 -3.48 4.28 -24.84
CA ILE A 7 -3.20 4.61 -23.44
C ILE A 7 -4.38 5.35 -22.82
N LEU A 8 -4.97 6.32 -23.53
CA LEU A 8 -6.17 7.04 -23.07
C LEU A 8 -7.37 6.11 -22.89
N LEU A 9 -7.61 5.19 -23.83
CA LEU A 9 -8.68 4.18 -23.73
C LEU A 9 -8.49 3.23 -22.55
N LEU A 10 -7.24 2.84 -22.27
CA LEU A 10 -6.88 2.02 -21.11
C LEU A 10 -7.14 2.78 -19.81
N ILE A 11 -6.74 4.04 -19.73
CA ILE A 11 -6.97 4.89 -18.55
C ILE A 11 -8.47 5.07 -18.31
N ILE A 12 -9.24 5.44 -19.33
CA ILE A 12 -10.69 5.64 -19.23
C ILE A 12 -11.41 4.34 -18.85
N SER A 13 -11.04 3.21 -19.47
CA SER A 13 -11.62 1.91 -19.14
C SER A 13 -11.30 1.51 -17.70
N THR A 14 -10.07 1.75 -17.25
CA THR A 14 -9.67 1.48 -15.85
C THR A 14 -10.47 2.35 -14.90
N VAL A 15 -10.65 3.65 -15.18
CA VAL A 15 -11.44 4.58 -14.36
C VAL A 15 -12.93 4.20 -14.31
N LEU A 16 -13.51 3.76 -15.43
CA LEU A 16 -14.91 3.31 -15.49
C LEU A 16 -15.10 1.99 -14.74
N ILE A 17 -14.15 1.06 -14.84
CA ILE A 17 -14.16 -0.21 -14.10
C ILE A 17 -13.99 0.05 -12.60
N SER A 18 -13.15 1.01 -12.19
CA SER A 18 -12.98 1.42 -10.79
C SER A 18 -14.26 1.98 -10.15
N LYS A 19 -15.22 2.47 -10.95
CA LYS A 19 -16.54 2.90 -10.43
C LYS A 19 -17.52 1.75 -10.19
N THR A 20 -17.21 0.54 -10.65
CA THR A 20 -18.00 -0.66 -10.36
C THR A 20 -17.48 -1.32 -9.07
N SER A 21 -18.36 -1.73 -8.15
CA SER A 21 -17.98 -2.33 -6.85
C SER A 21 -16.96 -3.49 -6.98
N LYS A 22 -17.07 -4.32 -8.02
CA LYS A 22 -16.10 -5.40 -8.32
C LYS A 22 -14.75 -4.89 -8.84
N GLY A 23 -14.74 -3.79 -9.57
CA GLY A 23 -13.52 -3.18 -10.11
C GLY A 23 -12.73 -2.42 -9.04
N HIS A 24 -13.40 -1.78 -8.09
CA HIS A 24 -12.73 -1.18 -6.93
C HIS A 24 -12.00 -2.23 -6.08
N TYR A 25 -12.64 -3.36 -5.80
CA TYR A 25 -12.01 -4.49 -5.11
C TYR A 25 -10.80 -5.05 -5.87
N LEU A 26 -10.90 -5.21 -7.19
CA LEU A 26 -9.80 -5.68 -8.03
C LEU A 26 -8.63 -4.68 -8.03
N PHE A 27 -8.92 -3.38 -8.12
CA PHE A 27 -7.91 -2.33 -8.05
C PHE A 27 -7.21 -2.31 -6.68
N CYS A 28 -7.98 -2.47 -5.60
CA CYS A 28 -7.44 -2.62 -4.25
C CYS A 28 -6.49 -3.81 -4.13
N ARG A 29 -6.84 -4.95 -4.76
CA ARG A 29 -6.00 -6.14 -4.81
C ARG A 29 -4.71 -5.92 -5.61
N ILE A 30 -4.81 -5.28 -6.77
CA ILE A 30 -3.66 -4.96 -7.62
C ILE A 30 -2.72 -3.99 -6.89
N ALA A 31 -3.25 -2.92 -6.28
CA ALA A 31 -2.47 -1.95 -5.53
C ALA A 31 -1.69 -2.60 -4.37
N LEU A 32 -2.31 -3.55 -3.65
CA LEU A 32 -1.64 -4.34 -2.61
C LEU A 32 -0.70 -5.44 -3.18
N GLY A 33 -0.89 -5.85 -4.43
CA GLY A 33 -0.11 -6.89 -5.11
C GLY A 33 1.20 -6.39 -5.72
N VAL A 34 1.36 -5.08 -5.95
CA VAL A 34 2.63 -4.51 -6.43
C VAL A 34 3.70 -4.70 -5.34
N PRO A 35 4.84 -5.37 -5.61
CA PRO A 35 5.74 -5.87 -4.56
C PRO A 35 6.29 -4.82 -3.61
N LEU A 36 6.63 -3.64 -4.12
CA LEU A 36 7.18 -2.52 -3.34
C LEU A 36 6.06 -1.60 -2.84
N LEU A 37 5.18 -1.17 -3.74
CA LEU A 37 4.13 -0.20 -3.45
C LEU A 37 3.06 -0.76 -2.52
N GLY A 38 2.66 -2.02 -2.72
CA GLY A 38 1.72 -2.73 -1.84
C GLY A 38 2.27 -2.98 -0.44
N LYS A 39 3.58 -3.24 -0.30
CA LYS A 39 4.24 -3.33 1.01
C LYS A 39 4.23 -1.98 1.74
N VAL A 40 4.52 -0.89 1.03
CA VAL A 40 4.46 0.47 1.59
C VAL A 40 3.04 0.81 2.05
N LEU A 41 2.04 0.60 1.20
CA LEU A 41 0.63 0.87 1.55
C LEU A 41 0.18 0.06 2.77
N ARG A 42 0.51 -1.23 2.81
CA ARG A 42 0.19 -2.10 3.95
C ARG A 42 0.84 -1.59 5.24
N GLN A 43 2.15 -1.29 5.20
CA GLN A 43 2.88 -0.84 6.39
C GLN A 43 2.45 0.57 6.82
N ALA A 44 2.18 1.48 5.88
CA ALA A 44 1.65 2.80 6.17
C ALA A 44 0.30 2.71 6.88
N PHE A 45 -0.59 1.82 6.43
CA PHE A 45 -1.86 1.60 7.12
C PHE A 45 -1.65 1.03 8.53
N ILE A 46 -0.70 0.12 8.73
CA ILE A 46 -0.35 -0.40 10.07
C ILE A 46 0.11 0.73 11.00
N VAL A 47 0.88 1.71 10.49
CA VAL A 47 1.29 2.88 11.28
C VAL A 47 0.06 3.69 11.71
N ILE A 48 -0.84 4.01 10.78
CA ILE A 48 -2.08 4.75 11.07
C ILE A 48 -2.91 3.98 12.09
N PHE A 49 -3.11 2.68 11.87
CA PHE A 49 -3.81 1.79 12.79
C PHE A 49 -3.24 1.88 14.20
N CYS A 50 -1.93 1.69 14.36
CA CYS A 50 -1.29 1.67 15.67
C CYS A 50 -1.27 3.05 16.34
N LYS A 51 -1.00 4.15 15.60
CA LYS A 51 -1.00 5.51 16.15
C LYS A 51 -2.40 5.90 16.62
N THR A 52 -3.39 5.80 15.73
CA THR A 52 -4.78 6.16 16.04
C THR A 52 -5.30 5.33 17.21
N MET A 53 -5.06 4.02 17.20
CA MET A 53 -5.50 3.17 18.30
C MET A 53 -4.79 3.49 19.60
N SER A 54 -3.48 3.76 19.58
CA SER A 54 -2.74 4.19 20.77
C SER A 54 -3.32 5.49 21.36
N THR A 55 -3.54 6.51 20.52
CA THR A 55 -4.03 7.82 20.94
C THR A 55 -5.45 7.76 21.49
N LEU A 56 -6.36 7.08 20.79
CA LEU A 56 -7.75 7.01 21.21
C LEU A 56 -7.93 6.14 22.46
N LEU A 57 -7.20 5.03 22.58
CA LEU A 57 -7.22 4.23 23.80
C LEU A 57 -6.62 4.99 24.99
N ALA A 58 -5.57 5.79 24.78
CA ALA A 58 -5.04 6.67 25.82
C ALA A 58 -6.05 7.74 26.27
N ALA A 59 -6.93 8.17 25.36
CA ALA A 59 -8.04 9.08 25.65
C ALA A 59 -9.26 8.39 26.28
N GLY A 60 -9.22 7.08 26.52
CA GLY A 60 -10.30 6.31 27.14
C GLY A 60 -11.42 5.88 26.18
N VAL A 61 -11.23 6.02 24.87
CA VAL A 61 -12.19 5.56 23.85
C VAL A 61 -12.23 4.02 23.86
N SER A 62 -13.42 3.44 23.70
CA SER A 62 -13.57 1.98 23.69
C SER A 62 -12.91 1.34 22.46
N VAL A 63 -12.38 0.12 22.61
CA VAL A 63 -11.73 -0.61 21.50
C VAL A 63 -12.65 -0.71 20.29
N LEU A 64 -13.92 -1.04 20.48
CA LEU A 64 -14.88 -1.22 19.38
C LEU A 64 -15.10 0.07 18.59
N GLU A 65 -15.23 1.20 19.28
CA GLU A 65 -15.40 2.52 18.66
C GLU A 65 -14.13 2.92 17.90
N VAL A 66 -12.95 2.60 18.42
CA VAL A 66 -11.68 2.80 17.70
C VAL A 66 -11.64 1.99 16.40
N PHE A 67 -12.11 0.73 16.41
CA PHE A 67 -12.20 -0.07 15.19
C PHE A 67 -13.20 0.51 14.18
N ASP A 68 -14.32 1.08 14.64
CA ASP A 68 -15.28 1.77 13.77
C ASP A 68 -14.63 2.97 13.09
N ILE A 69 -13.88 3.79 13.83
CA ILE A 69 -13.13 4.93 13.30
C ILE A 69 -12.08 4.44 12.28
N LEU A 70 -11.28 3.44 12.62
CA LEU A 70 -10.23 2.89 11.75
C LEU A 70 -10.78 2.31 10.44
N SER A 71 -11.98 1.73 10.46
CA SER A 71 -12.64 1.20 9.26
C SER A 71 -12.98 2.29 8.23
N THR A 72 -13.09 3.55 8.67
CA THR A 72 -13.35 4.71 7.80
C THR A 72 -12.09 5.41 7.31
N MET A 73 -10.92 5.09 7.88
CA MET A 73 -9.64 5.72 7.53
C MET A 73 -8.97 5.12 6.29
N THR A 74 -9.60 4.13 5.64
CA THR A 74 -9.08 3.49 4.43
C THR A 74 -10.14 3.41 3.34
N ASN A 75 -9.74 3.74 2.11
CA ASN A 75 -10.54 3.53 0.91
C ASN A 75 -10.26 2.16 0.26
N ASN A 76 -9.40 1.34 0.85
CA ASN A 76 -9.09 0.01 0.36
C ASN A 76 -10.03 -1.02 0.99
N ASP A 77 -10.90 -1.61 0.18
CA ASP A 77 -11.92 -2.56 0.64
C ASP A 77 -11.31 -3.77 1.36
N ILE A 78 -10.15 -4.26 0.92
CA ILE A 78 -9.48 -5.43 1.54
C ILE A 78 -9.02 -5.09 2.96
N ILE A 79 -8.53 -3.87 3.18
CA ILE A 79 -8.12 -3.40 4.50
C ILE A 79 -9.35 -3.20 5.38
N LYS A 80 -10.40 -2.60 4.82
CA LYS A 80 -11.66 -2.37 5.52
C LYS A 80 -12.29 -3.69 5.98
N ASP A 81 -12.40 -4.67 5.08
CA ASP A 81 -12.91 -6.01 5.38
C ASP A 81 -12.10 -6.68 6.50
N ALA A 82 -10.76 -6.56 6.47
CA ALA A 82 -9.91 -7.11 7.52
C ALA A 82 -10.16 -6.49 8.90
N ILE A 83 -10.39 -5.17 8.97
CA ILE A 83 -10.71 -4.46 10.23
C ILE A 83 -12.10 -4.83 10.73
N VAL A 84 -13.09 -4.85 9.83
CA VAL A 84 -14.48 -5.21 10.17
C VAL A 84 -14.53 -6.65 10.67
N HIS A 85 -13.88 -7.58 9.97
CA HIS A 85 -13.78 -8.97 10.39
C HIS A 85 -13.11 -9.09 11.77
N ALA A 86 -11.97 -8.42 11.99
CA ALA A 86 -11.31 -8.43 13.30
C ALA A 86 -12.22 -7.89 14.41
N ARG A 87 -12.98 -6.81 14.15
CA ARG A 87 -13.95 -6.24 15.08
C ARG A 87 -15.07 -7.24 15.42
N GLU A 88 -15.65 -7.91 14.43
CA GLU A 88 -16.70 -8.91 14.64
C GLU A 88 -16.23 -10.04 15.55
N ARG A 89 -14.99 -10.49 15.39
CA ARG A 89 -14.38 -11.50 16.27
C ARG A 89 -14.23 -11.00 17.70
N ILE A 90 -13.82 -9.75 17.88
CA ILE A 90 -13.69 -9.11 19.21
C ILE A 90 -15.06 -8.96 19.89
N VAL A 91 -16.09 -8.54 19.14
CA VAL A 91 -17.48 -8.48 19.64
C VAL A 91 -17.97 -9.87 20.07
N GLY A 92 -17.56 -10.92 19.34
CA GLY A 92 -17.83 -12.32 19.69
C GLY A 92 -17.06 -12.84 20.92
N GLY A 93 -16.26 -12.00 21.60
CA GLY A 93 -15.52 -12.35 22.80
C GLY A 93 -14.09 -12.86 22.55
N SER A 94 -13.59 -12.77 21.32
CA SER A 94 -12.18 -13.06 21.03
C SER A 94 -11.26 -11.95 21.55
N ASN A 95 -10.05 -12.32 21.95
CA ASN A 95 -8.97 -11.37 22.19
C ASN A 95 -8.67 -10.56 20.92
N ILE A 96 -8.20 -9.32 21.10
CA ILE A 96 -7.87 -8.38 20.02
C ILE A 96 -6.79 -8.97 19.12
N SER A 97 -5.74 -9.51 19.74
CA SER A 97 -4.62 -10.15 19.05
C SER A 97 -5.09 -11.28 18.12
N LEU A 98 -6.00 -12.14 18.58
CA LEU A 98 -6.50 -13.28 17.82
C LEU A 98 -7.43 -12.83 16.68
N GLY A 99 -8.32 -11.86 16.91
CA GLY A 99 -9.17 -11.30 15.86
C GLY A 99 -8.37 -10.65 14.73
N LEU A 100 -7.27 -9.96 15.07
CA LEU A 100 -6.36 -9.39 14.06
C LEU A 100 -5.55 -10.45 13.31
N ALA A 101 -5.17 -11.55 13.98
CA ALA A 101 -4.47 -12.67 13.34
C ALA A 101 -5.36 -13.37 12.30
N GLU A 102 -6.61 -13.63 12.65
CA GLU A 102 -7.59 -14.28 11.76
C GLU A 102 -7.95 -13.43 10.54
N SER A 103 -7.83 -12.10 10.63
CA SER A 103 -8.08 -11.20 9.48
C SER A 103 -7.10 -11.40 8.30
N GLY A 104 -5.94 -12.02 8.52
CA GLY A 104 -4.93 -12.29 7.48
C GLY A 104 -4.19 -11.06 6.93
N PHE A 105 -4.51 -9.85 7.40
CA PHE A 105 -3.87 -8.61 6.93
C PHE A 105 -2.65 -8.21 7.78
N PHE A 106 -2.74 -8.38 9.10
CA PHE A 106 -1.73 -7.89 10.04
C PHE A 106 -0.51 -8.83 10.10
N PRO A 107 0.73 -8.29 10.06
CA PRO A 107 1.92 -9.10 10.26
C PRO A 107 1.98 -9.70 11.66
N ASN A 108 2.58 -10.89 11.77
CA ASN A 108 2.77 -11.60 13.04
C ASN A 108 3.40 -10.75 14.15
N MET A 109 4.29 -9.81 13.80
CA MET A 109 4.90 -8.93 14.79
C MET A 109 3.87 -8.00 15.43
N VAL A 110 2.98 -7.38 14.64
CA VAL A 110 1.91 -6.51 15.15
C VAL A 110 0.99 -7.29 16.07
N VAL A 111 0.55 -8.47 15.64
CA VAL A 111 -0.31 -9.37 16.43
C VAL A 111 0.32 -9.68 17.79
N LYS A 112 1.60 -10.07 17.80
CA LYS A 112 2.33 -10.39 19.04
C LYS A 112 2.51 -9.18 19.95
N MET A 113 2.80 -8.00 19.41
CA MET A 113 2.92 -6.79 20.22
C MET A 113 1.58 -6.43 20.85
N ILE A 114 0.47 -6.56 20.11
CA ILE A 114 -0.88 -6.33 20.64
C ILE A 114 -1.20 -7.33 21.74
N GLN A 115 -0.86 -8.61 21.55
CA GLN A 115 -1.02 -9.64 22.59
C GLN A 115 -0.28 -9.25 23.88
N VAL A 116 0.99 -8.83 23.78
CA VAL A 116 1.77 -8.35 24.93
C VAL A 116 1.12 -7.13 25.58
N GLY A 117 0.59 -6.20 24.79
CA GLY A 117 -0.11 -5.01 25.27
C GLY A 117 -1.42 -5.35 26.00
N GLU A 118 -2.15 -6.34 25.50
CA GLU A 118 -3.40 -6.87 26.04
C GLU A 118 -3.16 -7.59 27.38
N GLU A 119 -2.16 -8.48 27.44
CA GLU A 119 -1.78 -9.23 28.67
C GLU A 119 -1.21 -8.32 29.77
N SER A 120 -0.47 -7.27 29.40
CA SER A 120 0.15 -6.34 30.36
C SER A 120 -0.73 -5.15 30.73
N GLY A 121 -1.92 -5.00 30.12
CA GLY A 121 -2.77 -3.84 30.27
C GLY A 121 -2.16 -2.53 29.76
N SER A 122 -1.10 -2.59 28.94
CA SER A 122 -0.32 -1.44 28.46
C SER A 122 -0.46 -1.22 26.95
N LEU A 123 -1.62 -1.57 26.39
CA LEU A 123 -1.87 -1.62 24.95
C LEU A 123 -1.53 -0.31 24.22
N SER A 124 -1.91 0.85 24.75
CA SER A 124 -1.57 2.16 24.16
C SER A 124 -0.04 2.34 24.00
N LYS A 125 0.72 2.10 25.07
CA LYS A 125 2.20 2.23 25.05
C LYS A 125 2.86 1.26 24.07
N VAL A 126 2.34 0.03 23.99
CA VAL A 126 2.88 -0.98 23.08
C VAL A 126 2.55 -0.67 21.63
N LEU A 127 1.34 -0.19 21.35
CA LEU A 127 0.92 0.26 20.02
C LEU A 127 1.74 1.45 19.54
N ASP A 128 2.01 2.44 20.41
CA ASP A 128 2.87 3.58 20.05
C ASP A 128 4.29 3.14 19.63
N ARG A 129 4.90 2.24 20.41
CA ARG A 129 6.20 1.65 20.05
C ARG A 129 6.16 0.89 18.73
N THR A 130 5.07 0.15 18.50
CA THR A 130 4.86 -0.61 17.26
C THR A 130 4.69 0.33 16.08
N ALA A 131 3.94 1.42 16.24
CA ALA A 131 3.77 2.46 15.23
C ALA A 131 5.12 3.08 14.85
N ASN A 132 5.90 3.51 15.84
CA ASN A 132 7.23 4.11 15.62
C ASN A 132 8.18 3.14 14.90
N TYR A 133 8.08 1.83 15.15
CA TYR A 133 8.86 0.83 14.43
C TYR A 133 8.46 0.71 12.95
N TYR A 134 7.15 0.66 12.66
CA TYR A 134 6.66 0.55 11.28
C TYR A 134 6.83 1.86 10.51
N GLU A 135 6.77 3.01 11.16
CA GLU A 135 7.03 4.32 10.54
C GLU A 135 8.45 4.38 9.98
N ARG A 136 9.46 3.99 10.79
CA ARG A 136 10.85 3.88 10.30
C ARG A 136 11.01 2.93 9.11
N LYS A 137 10.24 1.84 9.08
CA LYS A 137 10.24 0.91 7.94
C LYS A 137 9.63 1.54 6.70
N VAL A 138 8.50 2.24 6.84
CA VAL A 138 7.84 2.95 5.74
C VAL A 138 8.77 4.01 5.18
N ASP A 139 9.40 4.81 6.03
CA ASP A 139 10.37 5.84 5.62
C ASP A 139 11.54 5.23 4.83
N SER A 140 12.12 4.14 5.35
CA SER A 140 13.21 3.43 4.67
C SER A 140 12.79 2.89 3.29
N MET A 141 11.56 2.37 3.19
CA MET A 141 11.01 1.91 1.92
C MET A 141 10.77 3.05 0.94
N ILE A 142 10.27 4.20 1.40
CA ILE A 142 10.10 5.39 0.58
C ILE A 142 11.47 5.87 0.08
N THR A 143 12.49 5.96 0.93
CA THR A 143 13.85 6.31 0.51
C THR A 143 14.38 5.35 -0.54
N THR A 144 14.18 4.04 -0.36
CA THR A 144 14.60 3.02 -1.34
C THR A 144 13.87 3.20 -2.68
N LEU A 145 12.58 3.52 -2.65
CA LEU A 145 11.82 3.81 -3.87
C LEU A 145 12.36 5.05 -4.58
N MET A 146 12.68 6.10 -3.83
CA MET A 146 13.27 7.32 -4.40
C MET A 146 14.64 7.05 -5.02
N SER A 147 15.49 6.22 -4.41
CA SER A 147 16.79 5.84 -5.00
C SER A 147 16.65 5.01 -6.28
N LEU A 148 15.56 4.25 -6.44
CA LEU A 148 15.30 3.51 -7.69
C LEU A 148 14.82 4.42 -8.83
N LEU A 149 14.32 5.63 -8.54
CA LEU A 149 13.93 6.57 -9.59
C LEU A 149 15.14 7.06 -10.39
N GLU A 150 16.30 7.21 -9.75
CA GLU A 150 17.54 7.66 -10.42
C GLU A 150 17.97 6.77 -11.60
N PRO A 151 18.16 5.44 -11.45
CA PRO A 151 18.51 4.58 -12.58
C PRO A 151 17.40 4.52 -13.63
N ILE A 152 16.12 4.60 -13.25
CA ILE A 152 15.00 4.65 -14.20
C ILE A 152 15.09 5.89 -15.08
N MET A 153 15.40 7.05 -14.50
CA MET A 153 15.58 8.30 -15.24
C MET A 153 16.75 8.18 -16.23
N ILE A 154 17.89 7.65 -15.81
CA ILE A 154 19.07 7.46 -16.67
C ILE A 154 18.76 6.53 -17.85
N VAL A 155 18.14 5.38 -17.59
CA VAL A 155 17.75 4.41 -18.64
C VAL A 155 16.76 5.03 -19.62
N THR A 156 15.80 5.81 -19.12
CA THR A 156 14.79 6.48 -19.96
C THR A 156 15.43 7.53 -20.86
N VAL A 157 16.26 8.43 -20.29
CA VAL A 157 16.97 9.46 -21.06
C VAL A 157 17.92 8.83 -22.08
N GLY A 158 18.70 7.84 -21.66
CA GLY A 158 19.60 7.11 -22.55
C GLY A 158 18.86 6.42 -23.69
N GLY A 159 17.71 5.80 -23.43
CA GLY A 159 16.86 5.20 -24.45
C GLY A 159 16.32 6.20 -25.46
N VAL A 160 15.90 7.40 -25.01
CA VAL A 160 15.45 8.48 -25.90
C VAL A 160 16.61 8.95 -26.79
N VAL A 161 17.78 9.22 -26.21
CA VAL A 161 18.96 9.65 -26.97
C VAL A 161 19.38 8.60 -27.99
N LEU A 162 19.45 7.33 -27.59
CA LEU A 162 19.77 6.22 -28.49
C LEU A 162 18.77 6.10 -29.65
N THR A 163 17.47 6.25 -29.37
CA THR A 163 16.42 6.21 -30.39
C THR A 163 16.59 7.34 -31.40
N VAL A 164 16.88 8.56 -30.94
CA VAL A 164 17.14 9.71 -31.81
C VAL A 164 18.37 9.47 -32.68
N VAL A 165 19.47 8.97 -32.10
CA VAL A 165 20.69 8.64 -32.85
C VAL A 165 20.41 7.60 -33.93
N LEU A 166 19.76 6.48 -33.59
CA LEU A 166 19.42 5.44 -34.58
C LEU A 166 18.52 5.98 -35.70
N ALA A 167 17.53 6.79 -35.37
CA ALA A 167 16.63 7.40 -36.35
C ALA A 167 17.36 8.33 -37.33
N LEU A 168 18.41 9.03 -36.88
CA LEU A 168 19.22 9.90 -37.73
C LEU A 168 20.23 9.12 -38.60
N TYR A 169 20.80 8.04 -38.09
CA TYR A 169 21.84 7.27 -38.80
C TYR A 169 21.29 6.20 -39.75
N LEU A 170 20.15 5.57 -39.44
CA LEU A 170 19.54 4.54 -40.30
C LEU A 170 19.34 4.99 -41.76
N PRO A 171 18.84 6.21 -42.06
CA PRO A 171 18.69 6.70 -43.43
C PRO A 171 20.03 6.82 -44.17
N ILE A 172 21.11 7.21 -43.47
CA ILE A 172 22.44 7.38 -44.06
C ILE A 172 22.95 6.02 -44.57
N PHE A 173 22.79 4.96 -43.77
CA PHE A 173 23.14 3.60 -44.19
C PHE A 173 22.28 3.09 -45.35
N ALA A 174 20.98 3.41 -45.33
CA ALA A 174 20.08 3.04 -46.42
C ALA A 174 20.43 3.74 -47.76
N MET A 175 20.96 4.96 -47.71
CA MET A 175 21.39 5.72 -48.89
C MET A 175 22.80 5.34 -49.37
N GLY A 176 23.71 4.95 -48.46
CA GLY A 176 25.08 4.56 -48.80
C GLY A 176 25.25 3.17 -49.42
N GLY A 177 24.24 2.31 -49.34
CA GLY A 177 24.27 0.94 -49.88
C GLY A 177 23.78 0.78 -51.33
N GLN A 178 23.42 1.87 -52.02
CA GLN A 178 22.94 1.86 -53.42
C GLN A 178 23.98 2.36 -54.44
N GLY A 179 25.27 2.37 -54.09
CA GLY A 179 26.39 2.69 -54.99
C GLY A 179 27.25 1.47 -55.28
#